data_AF-A0A7R9PZN2-F1
#
_entry.id   AF-A0A7R9PZN2-F1
#
_cell.length_a   1.000
_cell.length_b   1.000
_cell.length_c   1.000
_cell.angle_alpha   90.00
_cell.angle_beta   90.00
_cell.angle_gamma   90.00
#
_symmetry.space_group_name_H-M   'P 1'
#
loop_
_entity.id
_entity.type
_entity.pdbx_description
1 polymer ?
#
loop_
_entity_poly.entity_id
_entity_poly.type
_entity_poly.pdbx_seq_one_letter_code
_entity_poly.pdbx_strand_id
1 'polypeptide(L)'
;MLVSTGAVDPLTTLVMTTVHDCQLYDSLPTDMFGEHDLTVDVIATPTQLIRCEPRLPKPKGIIWSLLTSEQLEKIPILNTFRDMDQKNGKNVVLKDYFK
;
A
#
# COMPACT_ATOMS: atom_id res chain seq x y z
N MET A 1 -6.87 -2.49 0.95
CA MET A 1 -7.97 -3.19 1.65
C MET A 1 -8.38 -2.49 2.95
N LEU A 2 -7.52 -2.35 3.97
CA LEU A 2 -7.91 -1.72 5.25
C LEU A 2 -8.40 -0.27 5.12
N VAL A 3 -7.79 0.51 4.22
CA VAL A 3 -8.28 1.85 3.88
C VAL A 3 -9.66 1.78 3.23
N SER A 4 -9.87 0.82 2.31
CA SER A 4 -11.13 0.64 1.59
C SER A 4 -12.30 0.27 2.50
N THR A 5 -12.04 -0.39 3.64
CA THR A 5 -13.07 -0.69 4.66
C THR A 5 -13.25 0.42 5.70
N GLY A 6 -12.43 1.47 5.65
CA GLY A 6 -12.41 2.52 6.69
C GLY A 6 -11.82 2.06 8.03
N ALA A 7 -11.16 0.89 8.08
CA ALA A 7 -10.53 0.40 9.30
C ALA A 7 -9.28 1.21 9.69
N VAL A 8 -8.63 1.82 8.69
CA VAL A 8 -7.48 2.72 8.89
C VAL A 8 -7.63 3.95 7.99
N ASP A 9 -7.09 5.07 8.44
CA ASP A 9 -6.99 6.31 7.68
C ASP A 9 -5.53 6.52 7.25
N PRO A 10 -5.22 6.58 5.94
CA PRO A 10 -3.85 6.69 5.46
C PRO A 10 -3.16 8.01 5.86
N LEU A 11 -3.91 9.06 6.20
CA LEU A 11 -3.37 10.37 6.60
C LEU A 11 -3.03 10.42 8.09
N THR A 12 -3.76 9.70 8.93
CA THR A 12 -3.66 9.81 10.39
C THR A 12 -3.12 8.54 11.06
N THR A 13 -3.29 7.37 10.45
CA THR A 13 -2.84 6.10 11.01
C THR A 13 -1.35 5.88 10.71
N LEU A 14 -0.55 5.74 11.78
CA LEU A 14 0.89 5.49 11.68
C LEU A 14 1.18 4.02 11.37
N VAL A 15 2.13 3.79 10.46
CA VAL A 15 2.74 2.50 10.18
C VAL A 15 4.10 2.48 10.85
N MET A 16 4.28 1.58 11.81
CA MET A 16 5.51 1.45 12.57
C MET A 16 6.06 0.04 12.40
N THR A 17 7.39 -0.08 12.33
CA THR A 17 8.06 -1.38 12.29
C THR A 17 9.23 -1.42 13.26
N THR A 18 9.66 -2.64 13.59
CA THR A 18 10.92 -2.89 14.29
C THR A 18 11.89 -3.60 13.35
N VAL A 19 13.16 -3.22 13.39
CA VAL A 19 14.26 -3.87 12.65
C VAL A 19 15.53 -3.84 13.49
N HIS A 20 16.52 -4.66 13.16
CA HIS A 20 17.86 -4.55 13.74
C HIS A 20 18.64 -3.40 13.11
N ASP A 21 19.61 -2.82 13.81
CA ASP A 21 20.44 -1.71 13.33
C ASP A 21 21.14 -2.03 11.98
N CYS A 22 21.49 -3.29 11.74
CA CYS A 22 22.13 -3.75 10.50
C CYS A 22 21.20 -3.80 9.28
N GLN A 23 19.90 -3.62 9.47
CA GLN A 23 18.91 -3.55 8.38
C GLN A 23 18.64 -2.10 7.96
N LEU A 24 19.25 -1.12 8.65
CA LEU A 24 19.13 0.28 8.32
C LEU A 24 20.18 0.66 7.25
N TYR A 25 19.71 1.33 6.21
CA TYR A 25 20.55 1.89 5.15
C TYR A 25 20.26 3.38 5.04
N ASP A 26 21.29 4.18 4.79
CA ASP A 26 21.17 5.65 4.67
C ASP A 26 20.23 6.08 3.53
N SER A 27 20.20 5.29 2.45
CA SER A 27 19.32 5.51 1.31
C SER A 27 18.98 4.20 0.62
N LEU A 28 17.80 4.12 0.02
CA LEU A 28 17.37 3.04 -0.86
C LEU A 28 17.07 3.60 -2.25
N PRO A 29 17.32 2.83 -3.33
CA PRO A 29 16.94 3.21 -4.68
C PRO A 29 15.42 3.48 -4.77
N THR A 30 15.04 4.62 -5.35
CA THR A 30 13.63 5.05 -5.41
C THR A 30 12.77 4.17 -6.31
N ASP A 31 13.37 3.56 -7.32
CA ASP A 31 12.76 2.59 -8.25
C ASP A 31 12.43 1.24 -7.60
N MET A 32 12.92 1.00 -6.38
CA MET A 32 12.56 -0.17 -5.59
C MET A 32 11.11 -0.10 -5.08
N PHE A 33 10.54 1.10 -4.95
CA PHE A 33 9.21 1.32 -4.40
C PHE A 33 8.17 1.46 -5.50
N GLY A 34 7.22 0.54 -5.55
CA GLY A 34 6.04 0.63 -6.38
C GLY A 34 4.90 1.43 -5.72
N GLU A 35 3.94 1.87 -6.52
CA GLU A 35 2.74 2.59 -6.03
C GLU A 35 1.90 1.79 -5.02
N HIS A 36 2.08 0.47 -4.99
CA HIS A 36 1.37 -0.46 -4.11
C HIS A 36 2.09 -0.70 -2.78
N ASP A 37 3.34 -0.25 -2.63
CA ASP A 37 4.13 -0.48 -1.43
C ASP A 37 3.65 0.41 -0.28
N LEU A 38 3.51 -0.19 0.90
CA LEU A 38 3.15 0.54 2.11
C LEU A 38 4.41 1.04 2.81
N THR A 39 4.57 2.36 2.87
CA THR A 39 5.72 3.00 3.51
C THR A 39 5.53 3.10 5.02
N VAL A 40 6.64 3.00 5.76
CA VAL A 40 6.67 3.14 7.22
C VAL A 40 6.85 4.61 7.61
N ASP A 41 6.18 5.04 8.69
CA ASP A 41 6.36 6.39 9.25
C ASP A 41 7.43 6.39 10.35
N VAL A 42 7.60 5.28 11.05
CA VAL A 42 8.55 5.14 12.17
C VAL A 42 9.23 3.78 12.15
N ILE A 43 10.55 3.80 12.31
CA ILE A 43 11.38 2.60 12.46
C ILE A 43 11.95 2.60 13.88
N ALA A 44 11.70 1.53 14.63
CA ALA A 44 12.37 1.30 15.90
C ALA A 44 13.48 0.26 15.72
N THR A 45 14.65 0.56 16.25
CA THR A 45 15.80 -0.34 16.35
C THR A 45 16.13 -0.55 17.83
N PRO A 46 16.95 -1.55 18.19
CA PRO A 46 17.43 -1.69 19.56
C PRO A 46 18.08 -0.42 20.14
N THR A 47 18.68 0.43 19.30
CA THR A 47 19.44 1.61 19.76
C THR A 47 18.71 2.94 19.61
N GLN A 48 17.72 3.04 18.72
CA GLN A 48 17.07 4.31 18.40
C GLN A 48 15.67 4.17 17.78
N LEU A 49 14.91 5.26 17.85
CA LEU A 49 13.63 5.44 17.18
C LEU A 49 13.75 6.52 16.10
N ILE A 50 13.44 6.17 14.86
CA ILE A 50 13.65 7.00 13.67
C ILE A 50 12.29 7.36 13.06
N ARG A 51 12.03 8.66 12.83
CA ARG A 51 10.89 9.13 12.03
C ARG A 51 11.32 9.26 10.57
N CYS A 52 10.60 8.62 9.66
CA CYS A 52 10.95 8.61 8.24
C CYS A 52 10.37 9.84 7.53
N GLU A 53 11.22 10.81 7.22
CA GLU A 53 10.85 12.06 6.54
C GLU A 53 11.81 12.38 5.39
N PRO A 54 11.33 12.86 4.23
CA PRO A 54 9.93 13.10 3.88
C PRO A 54 9.14 11.80 3.67
N ARG A 55 7.84 11.82 3.96
CA ARG A 55 6.98 10.64 3.80
C ARG A 55 6.68 10.39 2.33
N LEU A 56 7.02 9.20 1.85
CA LEU A 56 6.51 8.67 0.59
C LEU A 56 4.98 8.46 0.68
N PRO A 57 4.24 8.61 -0.44
CA PRO A 57 2.79 8.48 -0.44
C PRO A 57 2.37 7.04 -0.14
N LYS A 58 1.41 6.88 0.79
CA LYS A 58 0.80 5.58 1.08
C LYS A 58 -0.28 5.22 0.03
N PRO A 59 -0.48 3.94 -0.26
CA PRO A 59 -1.58 3.48 -1.10
C PRO A 59 -2.93 3.89 -0.50
N LYS A 60 -3.79 4.52 -1.29
CA LYS A 60 -5.12 5.02 -0.86
C LYS A 60 -6.26 4.01 -1.02
N GLY A 61 -5.94 2.76 -1.37
CA GLY A 61 -6.93 1.75 -1.69
C GLY A 61 -6.32 0.61 -2.51
N ILE A 62 -7.19 -0.17 -3.17
CA ILE A 62 -6.77 -1.18 -4.13
C ILE A 62 -6.46 -0.48 -5.46
N ILE A 63 -5.32 -0.80 -6.05
CA ILE A 63 -4.88 -0.25 -7.34
C ILE A 63 -5.30 -1.22 -8.44
N TRP A 64 -6.51 -1.05 -8.96
CA TRP A 64 -7.13 -1.98 -9.89
C TRP A 64 -6.35 -2.16 -11.20
N SER A 65 -5.64 -1.12 -11.66
CA SER A 65 -4.80 -1.15 -12.86
C SER A 65 -3.58 -2.06 -12.75
N LEU A 66 -3.20 -2.50 -11.54
CA LEU A 66 -2.12 -3.47 -11.32
C LEU A 66 -2.62 -4.93 -11.30
N LEU A 67 -3.93 -5.15 -11.21
CA LEU A 67 -4.54 -6.47 -11.10
C LEU A 67 -4.99 -7.00 -12.46
N THR A 68 -4.83 -8.30 -12.67
CA THR A 68 -5.37 -9.03 -13.82
C THR A 68 -6.70 -9.71 -13.46
N SER A 69 -7.45 -10.09 -14.48
CA SER A 69 -8.69 -10.85 -14.34
C SER A 69 -8.45 -12.21 -13.68
N GLU A 70 -7.32 -12.86 -13.99
CA GLU A 70 -6.89 -14.11 -13.35
C GLU A 70 -6.65 -13.94 -11.84
N GLN A 71 -6.05 -12.82 -11.41
CA GLN A 71 -5.84 -12.54 -9.98
C GLN A 71 -7.16 -12.31 -9.24
N LEU A 72 -8.15 -11.72 -9.89
CA LEU A 72 -9.50 -11.56 -9.36
C LEU A 72 -10.22 -12.90 -9.16
N GLU A 73 -10.03 -13.85 -10.07
CA GLU A 73 -10.57 -15.21 -9.92
C GLU A 73 -9.90 -15.96 -8.77
N LYS A 74 -8.57 -15.82 -8.62
CA LYS A 74 -7.80 -16.48 -7.56
C LYS A 74 -8.00 -15.88 -6.16
N ILE A 75 -8.41 -14.62 -6.06
CA ILE A 75 -8.60 -13.91 -4.79
C ILE A 75 -10.06 -13.43 -4.71
N PRO A 76 -11.01 -14.31 -4.33
CA PRO A 76 -12.44 -14.05 -4.49
C PRO A 76 -12.95 -12.78 -3.78
N ILE A 77 -12.34 -12.43 -2.64
CA ILE A 77 -12.70 -11.23 -1.87
C ILE A 77 -12.49 -9.93 -2.66
N LEU A 78 -11.62 -9.93 -3.67
CA LEU A 78 -11.42 -8.77 -4.55
C LEU A 78 -12.69 -8.43 -5.34
N ASN A 79 -13.57 -9.37 -5.64
CA ASN A 79 -14.85 -9.06 -6.30
C ASN A 79 -15.74 -8.18 -5.40
N THR A 80 -15.83 -8.51 -4.12
CA THR A 80 -16.55 -7.69 -3.14
C THR A 80 -16.00 -6.27 -3.08
N PHE A 81 -14.67 -6.14 -3.02
CA PHE A 81 -14.05 -4.81 -3.01
C PHE A 81 -14.22 -4.06 -4.33
N ARG A 82 -14.20 -4.76 -5.46
CA ARG A 82 -14.40 -4.17 -6.79
C ARG A 82 -15.79 -3.60 -6.92
N ASP A 83 -16.81 -4.35 -6.50
CA ASP A 83 -18.19 -3.89 -6.49
C ASP A 83 -18.38 -2.67 -5.57
N MET A 84 -17.76 -2.68 -4.38
CA MET A 84 -17.79 -1.55 -3.46
C MET A 84 -17.14 -0.30 -4.06
N ASP A 85 -15.92 -0.43 -4.59
CA ASP A 85 -15.19 0.68 -5.18
C ASP A 85 -15.89 1.22 -6.44
N GLN A 86 -16.49 0.34 -7.26
CA GLN A 86 -17.30 0.74 -8.42
C GLN A 86 -18.56 1.51 -8.00
N LYS A 87 -19.28 1.06 -6.96
CA LYS A 87 -20.43 1.80 -6.39
C LYS A 87 -20.03 3.16 -5.84
N ASN A 88 -18.81 3.28 -5.31
CA ASN A 88 -18.23 4.54 -4.84
C ASN A 88 -17.68 5.42 -5.99
N GLY A 89 -17.90 5.04 -7.25
CA GLY A 89 -17.47 5.81 -8.43
C GLY A 89 -15.97 5.76 -8.71
N LYS A 90 -15.23 4.83 -8.10
CA LYS A 90 -13.80 4.66 -8.40
C LYS A 90 -13.60 3.90 -9.72
N ASN A 91 -12.49 4.18 -10.39
CA ASN A 91 -12.07 3.42 -11.55
C ASN A 91 -11.58 2.03 -11.12
N VAL A 92 -12.25 0.98 -11.60
CA VAL A 92 -11.95 -0.43 -11.32
C VAL A 92 -11.50 -1.21 -12.56
N VAL A 93 -10.95 -0.50 -13.56
CA VAL A 93 -10.41 -1.11 -14.78
C VAL A 93 -9.12 -1.89 -14.45
N LEU A 94 -9.05 -3.11 -14.97
CA LEU A 94 -7.95 -4.05 -14.72
C LEU A 94 -6.81 -3.84 -15.71
N LYS A 95 -5.63 -4.33 -15.33
CA LYS A 95 -4.41 -4.27 -16.14
C LYS A 95 -4.60 -4.76 -17.57
N ASP A 96 -5.39 -5.82 -17.75
CA ASP A 96 -5.62 -6.48 -19.04
C ASP A 96 -6.27 -5.56 -20.11
N TYR A 97 -6.88 -4.45 -19.67
CA TYR A 97 -7.63 -3.53 -20.54
C TYR A 97 -6.82 -2.29 -20.97
N PHE A 98 -5.59 -2.13 -20.50
CA PHE A 98 -4.71 -1.00 -20.84
C PHE A 98 -3.73 -1.34 -21.98
N LYS A 99 -4.16 -2.15 -22.97
CA LYS A 99 -3.35 -2.52 -24.14
C LYS A 99 -2.78 -1.32 -24.88
#